data_AF-A0A7W0LG38-F1
#
_entry.id   AF-A0A7W0LG38-F1
#
_cell.length_a   1.000
_cell.length_b   1.000
_cell.length_c   1.000
_cell.angle_alpha   90.00
_cell.angle_beta   90.00
_cell.angle_gamma   90.00
#
_symmetry.space_group_name_H-M   'P 1'
#
loop_
_entity.id
_entity.type
_entity.pdbx_description
1 polymer ?
#
loop_
_entity_poly.entity_id
_entity_poly.type
_entity_poly.pdbx_seq_one_letter_code
_entity_poly.pdbx_strand_id
1 'polypeptide(L)' 'AATLALLRRVDQGLHANHGLHAERGEESVEYLVRLYAGHDLNHVAQIERLLDVSGSV' A
#
# COMPACT_ATOMS: atom_id res chain seq x y z
N ALA A 1 4.15 9.64 -7.32
CA ALA A 1 5.62 9.70 -7.34
C ALA A 1 6.22 10.33 -6.06
N ALA A 2 5.68 11.44 -5.54
CA ALA A 2 6.24 12.13 -4.36
C ALA A 2 6.35 11.26 -3.10
N THR A 3 5.36 10.42 -2.78
CA THR A 3 5.38 9.51 -1.62
C THR A 3 6.54 8.51 -1.67
N LEU A 4 6.75 7.88 -2.84
CA LEU A 4 7.87 6.95 -3.03
C LEU A 4 9.22 7.67 -2.95
N ALA A 5 9.30 8.90 -3.45
CA ALA A 5 10.51 9.72 -3.35
C ALA A 5 10.84 10.08 -1.90
N LEU A 6 9.82 10.36 -1.07
CA LEU A 6 9.99 10.58 0.36
C LEU A 6 10.47 9.30 1.06
N LEU A 7 9.78 8.17 0.86
CA LEU A 7 10.14 6.88 1.47
C LEU A 7 11.56 6.43 1.13
N ARG A 8 12.05 6.72 -0.08
CA ARG A 8 13.43 6.40 -0.49
C ARG A 8 14.48 7.31 0.15
N ARG A 9 14.11 8.51 0.59
CA ARG A 9 15.01 9.47 1.26
C ARG A 9 15.08 9.27 2.76
N VAL A 10 14.06 8.67 3.36
CA VAL A 10 14.05 8.30 4.77
C VAL A 10 15.00 7.12 4.99
N ASP A 11 15.79 7.18 6.07
CA ASP A 11 16.62 6.06 6.49
C ASP A 11 15.75 4.82 6.70
N GLN A 12 16.12 3.70 6.08
CA GLN A 12 15.39 2.44 6.18
C GLN A 12 15.28 1.94 7.63
N GLY A 13 16.25 2.25 8.49
CA GLY A 13 16.17 1.93 9.92
C GLY A 13 14.96 2.56 10.62
N LEU A 14 14.51 3.72 10.15
CA LEU A 14 13.34 4.42 10.69
C LEU A 14 12.01 3.79 10.24
N HIS A 15 12.03 2.85 9.29
CA HIS A 15 10.81 2.18 8.86
C HIS A 15 10.22 1.24 9.93
N ALA A 16 11.02 0.88 10.93
CA ALA A 16 10.57 0.13 12.11
C ALA A 16 9.73 0.97 13.08
N ASN A 17 9.77 2.30 12.99
CA ASN A 17 8.93 3.17 13.80
C ASN A 17 7.46 2.90 13.49
N HIS A 18 6.63 2.92 14.54
CA HIS A 18 5.20 2.65 14.46
C HIS A 18 4.36 3.80 15.02
N GLY A 19 3.14 3.91 14.49
CA GLY A 19 2.05 4.66 15.11
C GLY A 19 0.98 3.72 15.66
N LEU A 20 -0.01 4.26 16.36
CA LEU A 20 -1.15 3.50 16.87
C LEU A 20 -2.40 3.78 16.01
N HIS A 21 -2.82 2.80 15.23
CA HIS A 21 -4.10 2.81 14.53
C HIS A 21 -5.23 2.52 15.52
N ALA A 22 -6.26 3.37 15.55
CA ALA A 22 -7.32 3.32 16.54
C ALA A 22 -7.99 1.94 16.68
N GLU A 23 -8.15 1.23 15.57
CA GLU A 23 -8.80 -0.10 15.53
C GLU A 23 -7.83 -1.29 15.47
N ARG A 24 -6.62 -1.08 14.93
CA ARG A 24 -5.70 -2.17 14.56
C ARG A 24 -4.45 -2.25 15.44
N GLY A 25 -4.24 -1.26 16.31
CA GLY A 25 -3.08 -1.18 17.17
C GLY A 25 -1.84 -0.67 16.42
N GLU A 26 -0.67 -1.18 16.78
CA GLU A 26 0.60 -0.69 16.25
C GLU A 26 0.78 -1.02 14.76
N GLU A 27 1.13 -0.01 13.97
CA GLU A 27 1.45 -0.16 12.55
C GLU A 27 2.77 0.53 12.23
N SER A 28 3.77 -0.25 11.81
CA SER A 28 5.05 0.30 11.37
C SER A 28 4.97 0.92 9.99
N VAL A 29 5.88 1.84 9.67
CA VAL A 29 6.00 2.39 8.32
C VAL A 29 6.25 1.27 7.30
N GLU A 30 7.09 0.28 7.64
CA GLU A 30 7.32 -0.89 6.78
C GLU A 30 6.04 -1.70 6.53
N TYR A 31 5.24 -1.93 7.57
CA TYR A 31 3.94 -2.60 7.43
C TYR A 31 3.01 -1.81 6.52
N LEU A 32 2.90 -0.49 6.70
CA LEU A 32 2.05 0.36 5.88
C LEU A 32 2.49 0.36 4.40
N VAL A 33 3.80 0.39 4.11
CA VAL A 33 4.30 0.29 2.73
C VAL A 33 3.84 -1.00 2.06
N ARG A 34 3.94 -2.15 2.76
CA ARG A 34 3.47 -3.44 2.24
C ARG A 34 1.95 -3.47 2.08
N LEU A 35 1.21 -2.93 3.05
CA LEU A 35 -0.25 -2.86 3.01
C LEU A 35 -0.73 -2.06 1.79
N TYR A 36 -0.15 -0.88 1.54
CA TYR A 36 -0.53 -0.05 0.38
C TYR A 36 -0.11 -0.67 -0.95
N ALA A 37 1.06 -1.32 -1.02
CA ALA A 37 1.43 -2.07 -2.22
C ALA A 37 0.44 -3.22 -2.53
N GLY A 38 0.00 -3.95 -1.50
CA GLY A 38 -1.02 -4.99 -1.64
C GLY A 38 -2.40 -4.43 -2.01
N HIS A 39 -2.78 -3.29 -1.45
CA HIS A 39 -4.00 -2.55 -1.80
C HIS A 39 -4.03 -2.20 -3.29
N ASP A 40 -2.92 -1.67 -3.82
CA ASP A 40 -2.83 -1.31 -5.23
C ASP A 40 -2.98 -2.54 -6.13
N LEU A 41 -2.30 -3.64 -5.80
CA LEU A 41 -2.44 -4.91 -6.53
C LEU A 41 -3.88 -5.45 -6.47
N ASN A 42 -4.54 -5.37 -5.31
CA ASN A 42 -5.92 -5.80 -5.15
C ASN A 42 -6.87 -4.99 -6.04
N HIS A 43 -6.68 -3.67 -6.12
CA HIS A 43 -7.50 -2.81 -6.97
C HIS A 43 -7.22 -2.99 -8.46
N VAL A 44 -5.97 -3.19 -8.87
CA VAL A 44 -5.64 -3.55 -10.27
C VAL A 44 -6.37 -4.83 -10.65
N ALA A 45 -6.26 -5.88 -9.83
CA ALA A 45 -6.94 -7.15 -10.08
C ALA A 45 -8.46 -7.01 -10.09
N GLN A 46 -9.02 -6.12 -9.27
CA GLN A 46 -10.46 -5.82 -9.28
C GLN A 46 -10.90 -5.15 -10.59
N ILE A 47 -10.11 -4.19 -11.08
CA ILE A 47 -10.38 -3.51 -12.37
C ILE A 47 -10.32 -4.52 -13.51
N GLU A 48 -9.29 -5.37 -13.55
CA GLU A 48 -9.15 -6.42 -14.56
C GLU A 48 -10.37 -7.35 -14.58
N ARG A 49 -10.83 -7.82 -13.41
CA ARG A 49 -12.06 -8.62 -13.31
C ARG A 49 -13.30 -7.89 -13.79
N LEU A 50 -13.42 -6.59 -13.51
CA LEU A 50 -14.57 -5.80 -13.96
C LEU A 50 -14.56 -5.61 -15.48
N LEU A 51 -13.40 -5.39 -16.09
CA LEU A 51 -13.27 -5.27 -17.54
C LEU A 51 -13.61 -6.60 -18.24
N ASP A 52 -13.17 -7.73 -17.68
CA ASP A 52 -13.48 -9.09 -18.16
C ASP A 52 -15.00 -9.39 -18.06
N VAL A 53 -15.63 -9.06 -16.93
CA VAL A 53 -17.08 -9.22 -16.73
C VAL A 53 -17.91 -8.26 -17.60
N SER A 54 -17.37 -7.09 -17.94
CA SER A 54 -18.08 -6.05 -18.72
C SER A 54 -18.03 -6.26 -20.23
N GLY A 55 -17.37 -7.31 -20.73
CA GLY A 55 -17.48 -7.75 -22.13
C GLY A 55 -17.23 -6.65 -23.16
N SER A 56 -16.11 -5.93 -23.05
CA SER A 56 -15.51 -5.31 -24.23
C SER A 56 -14.44 -6.25 -24.78
N VAL A 57 -14.86 -6.98 -25.81
CA VAL A 57 -14.25 -8.12 -26.54
C VAL A 57 -14.54 -9.49 -25.94
#